data_AF-A0A969WLQ3-F1
#
_entry.id   AF-A0A969WLQ3-F1
#
_cell.length_a   1.000
_cell.length_b   1.000
_cell.length_c   1.000
_cell.angle_alpha   90.00
_cell.angle_beta   90.00
_cell.angle_gamma   90.00
#
_symmetry.space_group_name_H-M   'P 1'
#
loop_
_entity.id
_entity.type
_entity.pdbx_description
1 polymer ?
#
loop_
_entity_poly.entity_id
_entity_poly.type
_entity_poly.pdbx_seq_one_letter_code
_entity_poly.pdbx_strand_id
1 'polypeptide(L)'
;MTNQSQHYRWEWTLQSSPQAIWPFFADTNRLNRDTGVFPVEALREGDGRNQNARHHLRYRLPLPLTIDYEEEPFEWTYPYRYGVARHFRRGPIKSMRFLADLQPQADGGTRLVYQTWVQPRNLLGRLATALAIGFMAPRRFAQAIQQYDKMASREIAPYLPGKAQLVPGGRERLDQMREELIAQDVDKALLDQLLTLVLAADDLTVSRIRPYIYADLWGAPRRNVLELFLWATRIGLLDFQWEVLCPLCRGAEDRVSSRLGDLESHAHCHTCNIDFNTSFENSVELTFVPNAAVRQVERMEYCVAGPEITPHIAAQQLLAARDRRVIAPLLEPGRYRLRALNLPGSQHFRVLADGRGAAEMKIMVNGRTWPEEETILAPLPKLQLQNETDEEHLFILERTAWSDQAATAAEVISLQRFRDLFANEALRPGERIGVGRLTVLFTDLVDSTRMYREIGDAPAFGIVMDHFDVLREAIDAEGGAIVKTKRHHYL
;
A
#
# COMPACT_ATOMS: atom_id res chain seq x y z
N MET A 1 32.55 34.49 1.27
CA MET A 1 31.09 34.69 1.26
C MET A 1 30.42 33.47 1.89
N THR A 2 29.98 33.60 3.14
CA THR A 2 29.40 32.52 3.95
C THR A 2 28.18 31.87 3.27
N ASN A 3 28.17 30.54 3.16
CA ASN A 3 27.03 29.73 2.68
C ASN A 3 25.86 29.78 3.67
N GLN A 4 25.17 30.93 3.69
CA GLN A 4 23.93 31.12 4.42
C GLN A 4 22.86 30.17 3.88
N SER A 5 22.12 29.53 4.79
CA SER A 5 20.95 28.74 4.48
C SER A 5 19.85 29.62 3.88
N GLN A 6 19.23 29.17 2.80
CA GLN A 6 18.03 29.78 2.24
C GLN A 6 16.80 29.13 2.88
N HIS A 7 15.81 29.94 3.25
CA HIS A 7 14.54 29.48 3.80
C HIS A 7 13.40 29.97 2.92
N TYR A 8 12.58 29.03 2.46
CA TYR A 8 11.37 29.28 1.69
C TYR A 8 10.16 28.85 2.53
N ARG A 9 9.11 29.66 2.50
CA ARG A 9 7.84 29.40 3.17
C ARG A 9 6.71 29.69 2.21
N TRP A 10 5.89 28.68 1.94
CA TRP A 10 4.71 28.77 1.10
C TRP A 10 3.49 28.46 1.94
N GLU A 11 2.40 29.16 1.64
CA GLU A 11 1.16 29.02 2.38
C GLU A 11 0.00 28.96 1.41
N TRP A 12 -0.92 28.02 1.67
CA TRP A 12 -2.15 27.87 0.91
C TRP A 12 -3.33 27.69 1.88
N THR A 13 -4.47 28.23 1.49
CA THR A 13 -5.75 28.02 2.18
C THR A 13 -6.58 27.05 1.35
N LEU A 14 -7.02 25.98 1.99
CA LEU A 14 -7.72 24.84 1.39
C LEU A 14 -9.13 24.73 1.99
N GLN A 15 -10.08 24.26 1.18
CA GLN A 15 -11.46 24.05 1.62
C GLN A 15 -11.63 22.75 2.42
N SER A 16 -10.82 21.74 2.10
CA SER A 16 -10.83 20.44 2.78
C SER A 16 -10.20 20.49 4.17
N SER A 17 -10.69 19.63 5.07
CA SER A 17 -10.10 19.43 6.40
C SER A 17 -8.75 18.72 6.31
N PRO A 18 -7.90 18.77 7.37
CA PRO A 18 -6.61 18.08 7.36
C PRO A 18 -6.75 16.59 7.05
N GLN A 19 -7.78 15.93 7.61
CA GLN A 19 -8.08 14.52 7.39
C GLN A 19 -8.42 14.21 5.92
N ALA A 20 -9.22 15.08 5.29
CA ALA A 20 -9.68 14.86 3.91
C ALA A 20 -8.56 15.08 2.89
N ILE A 21 -7.69 16.07 3.10
CA ILE A 21 -6.58 16.35 2.17
C ILE A 21 -5.38 15.41 2.37
N TRP A 22 -5.22 14.84 3.57
CA TRP A 22 -4.04 14.05 3.94
C TRP A 22 -3.74 12.90 2.98
N PRO A 23 -4.69 12.02 2.58
CA PRO A 23 -4.41 10.91 1.68
C PRO A 23 -3.85 11.33 0.31
N PHE A 24 -4.12 12.58 -0.10
CA PHE A 24 -3.63 13.11 -1.38
C PHE A 24 -2.29 13.83 -1.20
N PHE A 25 -2.21 14.73 -0.22
CA PHE A 25 -1.04 15.58 -0.03
C PHE A 25 0.13 14.87 0.69
N ALA A 26 -0.16 13.86 1.50
CA ALA A 26 0.85 13.04 2.17
C ALA A 26 1.26 11.80 1.34
N ASP A 27 0.65 11.57 0.17
CA ASP A 27 1.22 10.72 -0.88
C ASP A 27 2.40 11.43 -1.54
N THR A 28 3.53 11.40 -0.83
CA THR A 28 4.77 12.05 -1.26
C THR A 28 5.29 11.53 -2.58
N ASN A 29 4.98 10.28 -2.95
CA ASN A 29 5.37 9.69 -4.22
C ASN A 29 4.60 10.35 -5.37
N ARG A 30 3.27 10.44 -5.25
CA ARG A 30 2.42 11.13 -6.22
C ARG A 30 2.64 12.64 -6.24
N LEU A 31 2.75 13.29 -5.08
CA LEU A 31 3.04 14.72 -4.98
C LEU A 31 4.36 15.07 -5.67
N ASN A 32 5.42 14.27 -5.48
CA ASN A 32 6.70 14.50 -6.15
C ASN A 32 6.56 14.35 -7.68
N ARG A 33 5.85 13.33 -8.16
CA ARG A 33 5.54 13.15 -9.58
C ARG A 33 4.81 14.36 -10.17
N ASP A 34 3.71 14.77 -9.55
CA ASP A 34 2.81 15.81 -10.07
C ASP A 34 3.44 17.21 -9.99
N THR A 35 4.40 17.41 -9.09
CA THR A 35 5.19 18.64 -8.98
C THR A 35 6.46 18.63 -9.84
N GLY A 36 6.69 17.55 -10.59
CA GLY A 36 7.81 17.41 -11.51
C GLY A 36 9.17 17.26 -10.83
N VAL A 37 9.19 16.67 -9.64
CA VAL A 37 10.39 16.12 -9.01
C VAL A 37 10.84 14.90 -9.82
N PHE A 38 12.15 14.66 -9.87
CA PHE A 38 12.71 13.56 -10.64
C PHE A 38 12.52 12.22 -9.92
N PRO A 39 12.31 11.13 -10.66
CA PRO A 39 12.26 9.79 -10.08
C PRO A 39 13.60 9.43 -9.43
N VAL A 40 13.52 8.63 -8.38
CA VAL A 40 14.64 8.22 -7.54
C VAL A 40 14.90 6.72 -7.67
N GLU A 41 16.16 6.34 -7.51
CA GLU A 41 16.62 4.96 -7.40
C GLU A 41 17.17 4.78 -5.98
N ALA A 42 16.70 3.75 -5.26
CA ALA A 42 17.29 3.37 -3.98
C ALA A 42 18.63 2.67 -4.20
N LEU A 43 19.68 3.22 -3.58
CA LEU A 43 21.02 2.62 -3.57
C LEU A 43 21.16 1.73 -2.34
N ARG A 44 21.67 0.53 -2.55
CA ARG A 44 21.97 -0.42 -1.47
C ARG A 44 23.46 -0.41 -1.19
N GLU A 45 23.84 -0.11 0.05
CA GLU A 45 25.22 -0.16 0.54
C GLU A 45 25.35 -1.28 1.60
N GLY A 46 26.51 -1.95 1.66
CA GLY A 46 26.82 -2.92 2.73
C GLY A 46 25.96 -4.20 2.72
N ASP A 47 25.50 -4.62 3.89
CA ASP A 47 24.58 -5.76 4.09
C ASP A 47 23.12 -5.44 3.69
N GLY A 48 22.87 -4.23 3.18
CA GLY A 48 21.55 -3.76 2.79
C GLY A 48 20.63 -3.39 3.95
N ARG A 49 21.15 -3.28 5.19
CA ARG A 49 20.36 -2.87 6.36
C ARG A 49 20.44 -1.36 6.56
N ASN A 50 19.27 -0.71 6.66
CA ASN A 50 19.18 0.72 6.87
C ASN A 50 19.19 1.07 8.37
N GLN A 51 20.13 1.93 8.79
CA GLN A 51 20.13 2.45 10.17
C GLN A 51 18.94 3.38 10.38
N ASN A 52 18.02 3.03 11.28
CA ASN A 52 16.83 3.84 11.60
C ASN A 52 16.00 4.23 10.35
N ALA A 53 15.86 3.31 9.38
CA ALA A 53 15.12 3.56 8.12
C ALA A 53 15.63 4.77 7.31
N ARG A 54 16.93 5.09 7.41
CA ARG A 54 17.59 6.04 6.50
C ARG A 54 17.75 5.42 5.13
N HIS A 55 17.47 6.18 4.07
CA HIS A 55 17.55 5.71 2.70
C HIS A 55 18.67 6.43 1.93
N HIS A 56 19.45 5.69 1.15
CA HIS A 56 20.41 6.28 0.22
C HIS A 56 19.78 6.34 -1.17
N LEU A 57 19.54 7.55 -1.67
CA LEU A 57 18.76 7.77 -2.89
C LEU A 57 19.57 8.51 -3.95
N ARG A 58 19.28 8.18 -5.21
CA ARG A 58 19.90 8.79 -6.39
C ARG A 58 18.85 9.22 -7.40
N TYR A 59 19.06 10.36 -8.05
CA TYR A 59 18.33 10.70 -9.27
C TYR A 59 19.25 11.36 -10.31
N ARG A 60 18.85 11.27 -11.58
CA ARG A 60 19.55 11.89 -12.70
C ARG A 60 18.79 13.13 -13.17
N LEU A 61 19.51 14.23 -13.37
CA LEU A 61 18.97 15.41 -14.03
C LEU A 61 19.09 15.28 -15.56
N PRO A 62 18.43 16.14 -16.37
CA PRO A 62 18.54 16.13 -17.83
C PRO A 62 19.93 16.49 -18.39
N LEU A 63 20.86 16.90 -17.53
CA LEU A 63 22.28 17.12 -17.81
C LEU A 63 23.07 15.93 -17.20
N PRO A 64 24.35 15.68 -17.55
CA PRO A 64 25.14 14.57 -16.98
C PRO A 64 25.51 14.75 -15.49
N LEU A 65 24.62 15.35 -14.70
CA LEU A 65 24.71 15.57 -13.28
C LEU A 65 23.82 14.57 -12.54
N THR A 66 24.47 13.69 -11.81
CA THR A 66 23.82 12.79 -10.85
C THR A 66 23.77 13.45 -9.48
N ILE A 67 22.59 13.38 -8.84
CA ILE A 67 22.39 13.80 -7.47
C ILE A 67 22.26 12.55 -6.61
N ASP A 68 22.92 12.58 -5.47
CA ASP A 68 23.03 11.46 -4.55
C ASP A 68 22.94 12.02 -3.13
N TYR A 69 22.05 11.46 -2.32
CA TYR A 69 21.76 11.94 -0.97
C TYR A 69 21.31 10.83 -0.05
N GLU A 70 21.60 11.00 1.23
CA GLU A 70 21.00 10.24 2.31
C GLU A 70 19.76 10.98 2.80
N GLU A 71 18.65 10.26 2.91
CA GLU A 71 17.38 10.73 3.43
C GLU A 71 17.21 10.20 4.86
N GLU A 72 16.95 11.10 5.80
CA GLU A 72 16.55 10.74 7.16
C GLU A 72 15.16 10.08 7.13
N PRO A 73 14.79 9.25 8.12
CA PRO A 73 13.42 8.75 8.18
C PRO A 73 12.44 9.93 8.21
N PHE A 74 11.35 9.82 7.45
CA PHE A 74 10.26 10.79 7.53
C PHE A 74 9.73 10.86 8.96
N GLU A 75 9.45 12.08 9.42
CA GLU A 75 8.75 12.30 10.68
C GLU A 75 7.35 12.82 10.38
N TRP A 76 6.33 12.22 10.99
CA TRP A 76 4.96 12.72 10.85
C TRP A 76 4.10 12.48 12.07
N THR A 77 3.00 13.21 12.10
CA THR A 77 1.89 13.08 13.05
C THR A 77 0.61 13.29 12.25
N TYR A 78 -0.11 12.20 12.01
CA TYR A 78 -1.35 12.22 11.25
C TYR A 78 -2.44 13.05 11.96
N PRO A 79 -3.25 13.85 11.22
CA PRO A 79 -3.13 14.29 9.83
C PRO A 79 -2.46 15.68 9.71
N TYR A 80 -1.65 16.08 10.69
CA TYR A 80 -1.30 17.49 10.88
C TYR A 80 0.05 17.86 10.30
N ARG A 81 1.01 16.94 10.24
CA ARG A 81 2.40 17.32 9.95
C ARG A 81 3.21 16.18 9.39
N TYR A 82 4.03 16.45 8.39
CA TYR A 82 5.14 15.58 8.01
C TYR A 82 6.37 16.38 7.58
N GLY A 83 7.54 15.76 7.64
CA GLY A 83 8.78 16.35 7.16
C GLY A 83 9.90 15.34 7.04
N VAL A 84 10.97 15.75 6.36
CA VAL A 84 12.18 14.94 6.22
C VAL A 84 13.39 15.86 6.03
N ALA A 85 14.56 15.33 6.37
CA ALA A 85 15.84 15.95 6.07
C ALA A 85 16.62 15.08 5.08
N ARG A 86 17.41 15.74 4.23
CA ARG A 86 18.24 15.13 3.20
C ARG A 86 19.64 15.70 3.27
N HIS A 87 20.64 14.84 3.33
CA HIS A 87 22.06 15.17 3.33
C HIS A 87 22.68 14.73 2.00
N PHE A 88 22.97 15.70 1.15
CA PHE A 88 23.44 15.43 -0.21
C PHE A 88 24.92 15.08 -0.19
N ARG A 89 25.28 13.90 -0.70
CA ARG A 89 26.67 13.45 -0.90
C ARG A 89 27.23 14.05 -2.19
N ARG A 90 26.44 14.09 -3.25
CA ARG A 90 26.78 14.68 -4.56
C ARG A 90 25.69 15.65 -5.04
N GLY A 91 26.12 16.79 -5.60
CA GLY A 91 25.21 17.78 -6.18
C GLY A 91 25.53 19.21 -5.74
N PRO A 92 24.72 20.20 -6.14
CA PRO A 92 24.93 21.61 -5.81
C PRO A 92 24.43 22.00 -4.40
N ILE A 93 23.70 21.11 -3.74
CA ILE A 93 23.13 21.27 -2.39
C ILE A 93 23.96 20.46 -1.40
N LYS A 94 24.08 20.94 -0.16
CA LYS A 94 24.73 20.24 0.95
C LYS A 94 23.69 19.51 1.80
N SER A 95 22.64 20.22 2.20
CA SER A 95 21.51 19.66 2.93
C SER A 95 20.22 20.37 2.58
N MET A 96 19.11 19.68 2.74
CA MET A 96 17.76 20.21 2.60
C MET A 96 16.88 19.62 3.70
N ARG A 97 15.96 20.42 4.22
CA ARG A 97 14.89 19.95 5.09
C ARG A 97 13.59 20.53 4.59
N PHE A 98 12.54 19.72 4.55
CA PHE A 98 11.20 20.22 4.30
C PHE A 98 10.25 19.82 5.43
N LEU A 99 9.23 20.66 5.60
CA LEU A 99 8.20 20.49 6.59
C LEU A 99 6.87 20.98 6.04
N ALA A 100 5.87 20.11 6.05
CA ALA A 100 4.49 20.46 5.79
C ALA A 100 3.68 20.43 7.08
N ASP A 101 2.90 21.47 7.32
CA ASP A 101 2.06 21.67 8.50
C ASP A 101 0.64 22.03 8.04
N LEU A 102 -0.34 21.20 8.40
CA LEU A 102 -1.75 21.31 8.05
C LEU A 102 -2.50 21.80 9.28
N GLN A 103 -2.85 23.09 9.28
CA GLN A 103 -3.45 23.75 10.41
C GLN A 103 -4.98 23.81 10.22
N PRO A 104 -5.78 23.09 11.03
CA PRO A 104 -7.23 23.17 10.93
C PRO A 104 -7.69 24.62 11.15
N GLN A 105 -8.65 25.06 10.34
CA GLN A 105 -9.27 26.38 10.42
C GLN A 105 -10.68 26.27 11.01
N ALA A 106 -11.18 27.36 11.58
CA ALA A 106 -12.49 27.40 12.25
C ALA A 106 -13.67 27.17 11.30
N ASP A 107 -13.48 27.41 10.00
CA ASP A 107 -14.45 27.18 8.93
C ASP A 107 -14.45 25.72 8.42
N GLY A 108 -13.65 24.84 9.04
CA GLY A 108 -13.49 23.43 8.63
C GLY A 108 -12.42 23.19 7.57
N GLY A 109 -11.82 24.25 7.01
CA GLY A 109 -10.74 24.17 6.04
C GLY A 109 -9.36 23.95 6.66
N THR A 110 -8.32 24.06 5.83
CA THR A 110 -6.92 23.85 6.24
C THR A 110 -6.04 24.99 5.75
N ARG A 111 -5.18 25.52 6.62
CA ARG A 111 -4.02 26.32 6.22
C ARG A 111 -2.81 25.41 6.11
N LEU A 112 -2.38 25.14 4.89
CA LEU A 112 -1.18 24.35 4.60
C LEU A 112 0.03 25.27 4.54
N VAL A 113 0.98 25.07 5.46
CA VAL A 113 2.27 25.76 5.51
C VAL A 113 3.37 24.79 5.10
N TYR A 114 4.05 25.08 3.99
CA TYR A 114 5.17 24.28 3.49
C TYR A 114 6.48 25.06 3.59
N GLN A 115 7.41 24.54 4.38
CA GLN A 115 8.69 25.20 4.66
C GLN A 115 9.84 24.36 4.15
N THR A 116 10.76 25.00 3.43
CA THR A 116 11.96 24.35 2.89
C THR A 116 13.20 25.14 3.31
N TRP A 117 14.12 24.48 4.00
CA TRP A 117 15.43 25.01 4.33
C TRP A 117 16.47 24.33 3.46
N VAL A 118 17.33 25.12 2.81
CA VAL A 118 18.32 24.62 1.87
C VAL A 118 19.68 25.22 2.18
N GLN A 119 20.68 24.35 2.32
CA GLN A 119 22.07 24.78 2.43
C GLN A 119 22.80 24.50 1.10
N PRO A 120 23.05 25.53 0.26
CA PRO A 120 23.78 25.36 -0.98
C PRO A 120 25.28 25.15 -0.74
N ARG A 121 25.94 24.38 -1.62
CA ARG A 121 27.41 24.16 -1.53
C ARG A 121 28.22 25.34 -2.04
N ASN A 122 27.73 26.03 -3.06
CA ASN A 122 28.44 27.12 -3.74
C ASN A 122 27.46 28.12 -4.37
N LEU A 123 27.99 29.15 -5.04
CA LEU A 123 27.19 30.20 -5.68
C LEU A 123 26.24 29.65 -6.76
N LEU A 124 26.71 28.69 -7.56
CA LEU A 124 25.87 27.99 -8.54
C LEU A 124 24.69 27.29 -7.86
N GLY A 125 24.94 26.63 -6.73
CA GLY A 125 23.89 26.02 -5.92
C GLY A 125 22.87 27.03 -5.42
N ARG A 126 23.29 28.22 -4.96
CA ARG A 126 22.36 29.30 -4.54
C ARG A 126 21.44 29.77 -5.65
N LEU A 127 21.96 29.88 -6.87
CA LEU A 127 21.19 30.28 -8.04
C LEU A 127 20.23 29.17 -8.46
N ALA A 128 20.72 27.93 -8.51
CA ALA A 128 19.91 26.76 -8.86
C ALA A 128 18.74 26.56 -7.87
N THR A 129 18.97 26.70 -6.57
CA THR A 129 17.93 26.59 -5.54
C THR A 129 16.94 27.75 -5.59
N ALA A 130 17.40 28.98 -5.82
CA ALA A 130 16.51 30.13 -5.99
C ALA A 130 15.57 29.96 -7.20
N LEU A 131 16.07 29.42 -8.31
CA LEU A 131 15.25 29.14 -9.48
C LEU A 131 14.31 27.94 -9.27
N ALA A 132 14.84 26.80 -8.84
CA ALA A 132 14.08 25.56 -8.72
C ALA A 132 13.05 25.62 -7.59
N ILE A 133 13.48 26.02 -6.40
CA ILE A 133 12.64 26.03 -5.19
C ILE A 133 11.96 27.39 -5.05
N GLY A 134 12.67 28.51 -5.24
CA GLY A 134 12.09 29.83 -5.06
C GLY A 134 11.05 30.24 -6.12
N PHE A 135 11.22 29.80 -7.38
CA PHE A 135 10.39 30.29 -8.49
C PHE A 135 9.54 29.20 -9.16
N MET A 136 10.11 28.03 -9.48
CA MET A 136 9.39 26.98 -10.21
C MET A 136 8.48 26.14 -9.30
N ALA A 137 9.01 25.63 -8.19
CA ALA A 137 8.28 24.74 -7.28
C ALA A 137 6.97 25.32 -6.74
N PRO A 138 6.86 26.59 -6.27
CA PRO A 138 5.63 27.09 -5.65
C PRO A 138 4.45 27.07 -6.62
N ARG A 139 4.71 27.32 -7.91
CA ARG A 139 3.68 27.29 -8.96
C ARG A 139 3.19 25.87 -9.23
N ARG A 140 4.10 24.91 -9.32
CA ARG A 140 3.74 23.49 -9.55
C ARG A 140 3.04 22.89 -8.34
N PHE A 141 3.54 23.16 -7.13
CA PHE A 141 2.89 22.75 -5.88
C PHE A 141 1.50 23.38 -5.74
N ALA A 142 1.34 24.68 -6.05
CA ALA A 142 0.02 25.31 -6.00
C ALA A 142 -0.98 24.63 -6.94
N GLN A 143 -0.56 24.25 -8.15
CA GLN A 143 -1.43 23.52 -9.10
C GLN A 143 -1.83 22.14 -8.57
N ALA A 144 -0.88 21.35 -8.07
CA ALA A 144 -1.15 20.02 -7.52
C ALA A 144 -2.05 20.09 -6.27
N ILE A 145 -1.73 20.97 -5.31
CA ILE A 145 -2.49 21.15 -4.07
C ILE A 145 -3.93 21.59 -4.37
N GLN A 146 -4.15 22.49 -5.33
CA GLN A 146 -5.50 22.89 -5.74
C GLN A 146 -6.30 21.75 -6.38
N GLN A 147 -5.64 20.84 -7.09
CA GLN A 147 -6.30 19.65 -7.63
C GLN A 147 -6.68 18.69 -6.50
N TYR A 148 -5.77 18.43 -5.57
CA TYR A 148 -6.02 17.58 -4.42
C TYR A 148 -7.14 18.13 -3.52
N ASP A 149 -7.18 19.45 -3.26
CA ASP A 149 -8.24 20.09 -2.48
C ASP A 149 -9.62 19.92 -3.13
N LYS A 150 -9.70 20.02 -4.46
CA LYS A 150 -10.93 19.75 -5.21
C LYS A 150 -11.35 18.28 -5.15
N MET A 151 -10.41 17.34 -5.12
CA MET A 151 -10.72 15.91 -5.01
C MET A 151 -11.20 15.57 -3.60
N ALA A 152 -10.45 16.04 -2.60
CA ALA A 152 -10.77 15.86 -1.18
C ALA A 152 -12.13 16.48 -0.81
N SER A 153 -12.50 17.63 -1.38
CA SER A 153 -13.78 18.29 -1.12
C SER A 153 -14.98 17.67 -1.83
N ARG A 154 -14.77 16.87 -2.88
CA ARG A 154 -15.84 16.28 -3.71
C ARG A 154 -15.97 14.76 -3.54
N GLU A 155 -15.18 14.16 -2.66
CA GLU A 155 -15.10 12.70 -2.47
C GLU A 155 -14.86 11.95 -3.79
N ILE A 156 -14.13 12.57 -4.73
CA ILE A 156 -13.84 11.98 -6.04
C ILE A 156 -12.72 10.96 -5.88
N ALA A 157 -12.79 9.88 -6.68
CA ALA A 157 -11.79 8.82 -6.73
C ALA A 157 -10.34 9.36 -6.74
N PRO A 158 -9.41 8.72 -6.01
CA PRO A 158 -8.10 9.28 -5.68
C PRO A 158 -7.06 9.24 -6.80
N TYR A 159 -7.41 8.74 -7.99
CA TYR A 159 -6.47 8.74 -9.12
C TYR A 159 -6.70 9.96 -10.00
N LEU A 160 -5.59 10.59 -10.39
CA LEU A 160 -5.63 11.69 -11.34
C LEU A 160 -5.73 11.13 -12.77
N PRO A 161 -6.58 11.72 -13.63
CA PRO A 161 -6.55 11.39 -15.05
C PRO A 161 -5.16 11.73 -15.61
N GLY A 162 -4.53 10.73 -16.21
CA GLY A 162 -3.26 10.82 -16.93
C GLY A 162 -3.44 10.59 -18.43
N LYS A 163 -2.37 10.79 -19.19
CA LYS A 163 -2.31 10.40 -20.60
C LYS A 163 -1.79 8.97 -20.69
N ALA A 164 -2.69 7.99 -20.69
CA ALA A 164 -2.32 6.61 -20.99
C ALA A 164 -1.69 6.53 -22.38
N GLN A 165 -0.52 5.89 -22.48
CA GLN A 165 0.14 5.63 -23.76
C GLN A 165 -0.13 4.19 -24.17
N LEU A 166 -1.15 3.99 -25.00
CA LEU A 166 -1.42 2.69 -25.60
C LEU A 166 -0.33 2.35 -26.62
N VAL A 167 0.04 1.08 -26.70
CA VAL A 167 0.93 0.61 -27.77
C VAL A 167 0.20 0.64 -29.12
N PRO A 168 0.90 0.63 -30.26
CA PRO A 168 0.27 0.52 -31.57
C PRO A 168 -0.69 -0.68 -31.66
N GLY A 169 -1.92 -0.46 -32.13
CA GLY A 169 -2.97 -1.48 -32.16
C GLY A 169 -3.65 -1.75 -30.81
N GLY A 170 -3.24 -1.07 -29.74
CA GLY A 170 -3.72 -1.33 -28.38
C GLY A 170 -5.20 -0.99 -28.21
N ARG A 171 -5.72 -0.01 -28.96
CA ARG A 171 -7.14 0.36 -28.92
C ARG A 171 -8.01 -0.72 -29.53
N GLU A 172 -7.63 -1.23 -30.70
CA GLU A 172 -8.34 -2.30 -31.40
C GLU A 172 -8.34 -3.60 -30.57
N ARG A 173 -7.21 -3.94 -29.93
CA ARG A 173 -7.14 -5.06 -28.99
C ARG A 173 -8.08 -4.87 -27.80
N LEU A 174 -8.11 -3.68 -27.21
CA LEU A 174 -9.03 -3.35 -26.11
C LEU A 174 -10.50 -3.52 -26.50
N ASP A 175 -10.87 -3.08 -27.70
CA ASP A 175 -12.25 -3.22 -28.19
C ASP A 175 -12.61 -4.70 -28.42
N GLN A 176 -11.67 -5.53 -28.90
CA GLN A 176 -11.86 -7.00 -29.00
C GLN A 176 -12.00 -7.67 -27.63
N MET A 177 -11.08 -7.34 -26.72
CA MET A 177 -11.07 -7.84 -25.33
C MET A 177 -12.36 -7.48 -24.58
N ARG A 178 -12.93 -6.31 -24.85
CA ARG A 178 -14.23 -5.89 -24.31
C ARG A 178 -15.35 -6.85 -24.71
N GLU A 179 -15.45 -7.19 -25.99
CA GLU A 179 -16.48 -8.12 -26.50
C GLU A 179 -16.29 -9.52 -25.90
N GLU A 180 -15.05 -9.99 -25.78
CA GLU A 180 -14.74 -11.27 -25.14
C GLU A 180 -15.14 -11.30 -23.66
N LEU A 181 -14.89 -10.23 -22.91
CA LEU A 181 -15.31 -10.12 -21.51
C LEU A 181 -16.83 -10.10 -21.36
N ILE A 182 -17.54 -9.37 -22.23
CA ILE A 182 -19.01 -9.36 -22.25
C ILE A 182 -19.56 -10.77 -22.48
N ALA A 183 -18.90 -11.59 -23.31
CA ALA A 183 -19.29 -12.97 -23.54
C ALA A 183 -19.09 -13.89 -22.32
N GLN A 184 -18.32 -13.49 -21.30
CA GLN A 184 -18.14 -14.21 -20.03
C GLN A 184 -19.15 -13.79 -18.95
N ASP A 185 -20.22 -13.08 -19.32
CA ASP A 185 -21.28 -12.61 -18.41
C ASP A 185 -20.77 -11.73 -17.27
N VAL A 186 -19.71 -10.94 -17.53
CA VAL A 186 -19.22 -9.95 -16.56
C VAL A 186 -20.17 -8.74 -16.51
N ASP A 187 -20.25 -8.10 -15.34
CA ASP A 187 -21.01 -6.85 -15.18
C ASP A 187 -20.43 -5.75 -16.09
N LYS A 188 -21.26 -5.27 -17.02
CA LYS A 188 -20.88 -4.25 -18.01
C LYS A 188 -20.50 -2.92 -17.37
N ALA A 189 -21.13 -2.53 -16.27
CA ALA A 189 -20.80 -1.29 -15.58
C ALA A 189 -19.42 -1.38 -14.93
N LEU A 190 -19.08 -2.51 -14.31
CA LEU A 190 -17.75 -2.75 -13.75
C LEU A 190 -16.68 -2.85 -14.84
N LEU A 191 -17.02 -3.48 -15.97
CA LEU A 191 -16.13 -3.53 -17.14
C LEU A 191 -15.81 -2.13 -17.66
N ASP A 192 -16.82 -1.27 -17.81
CA ASP A 192 -16.62 0.12 -18.25
C ASP A 192 -15.72 0.90 -17.27
N GLN A 193 -15.85 0.66 -15.95
CA GLN A 193 -14.96 1.26 -14.95
C GLN A 193 -13.51 0.76 -15.07
N LEU A 194 -13.30 -0.55 -15.26
CA LEU A 194 -11.98 -1.12 -15.49
C LEU A 194 -11.34 -0.59 -16.77
N LEU A 195 -12.08 -0.53 -17.87
CA LEU A 195 -11.58 0.04 -19.13
C LEU A 195 -11.23 1.52 -18.96
N THR A 196 -12.05 2.28 -18.23
CA THR A 196 -11.77 3.68 -17.89
C THR A 196 -10.48 3.81 -17.08
N LEU A 197 -10.27 2.94 -16.08
CA LEU A 197 -9.03 2.89 -15.30
C LEU A 197 -7.81 2.67 -16.22
N VAL A 198 -7.85 1.64 -17.08
CA VAL A 198 -6.74 1.30 -17.99
C VAL A 198 -6.48 2.40 -19.03
N LEU A 199 -7.52 3.11 -19.48
CA LEU A 199 -7.42 4.14 -20.52
C LEU A 199 -7.11 5.54 -20.01
N ALA A 200 -7.49 5.87 -18.78
CA ALA A 200 -7.46 7.25 -18.29
C ALA A 200 -6.56 7.45 -17.07
N ALA A 201 -6.27 6.44 -16.27
CA ALA A 201 -5.41 6.64 -15.10
C ALA A 201 -3.94 6.76 -15.53
N ASP A 202 -3.16 7.48 -14.73
CA ASP A 202 -1.73 7.63 -14.96
C ASP A 202 -0.93 6.37 -14.58
N ASP A 203 0.32 6.28 -15.08
CA ASP A 203 1.17 5.10 -14.87
C ASP A 203 1.43 4.78 -13.40
N LEU A 204 1.54 5.79 -12.53
CA LEU A 204 1.76 5.55 -11.10
C LEU A 204 0.55 4.81 -10.50
N THR A 205 -0.66 5.20 -10.91
CA THR A 205 -1.90 4.52 -10.49
C THR A 205 -1.98 3.07 -10.98
N VAL A 206 -1.68 2.83 -12.26
CA VAL A 206 -1.86 1.49 -12.86
C VAL A 206 -0.63 0.58 -12.73
N SER A 207 0.48 1.09 -12.21
CA SER A 207 1.70 0.30 -11.93
C SER A 207 1.51 -0.74 -10.83
N ARG A 208 0.44 -0.60 -10.03
CA ARG A 208 0.10 -1.50 -8.93
C ARG A 208 -1.36 -1.35 -8.53
N ILE A 209 -2.23 -2.17 -9.12
CA ILE A 209 -3.68 -2.10 -8.91
C ILE A 209 -4.09 -3.13 -7.85
N ARG A 210 -4.57 -2.66 -6.70
CA ARG A 210 -5.25 -3.51 -5.70
C ARG A 210 -6.75 -3.52 -6.01
N PRO A 211 -7.38 -4.67 -6.28
CA PRO A 211 -8.77 -4.71 -6.75
C PRO A 211 -9.76 -4.17 -5.71
N TYR A 212 -9.50 -4.34 -4.41
CA TYR A 212 -10.45 -3.94 -3.35
C TYR A 212 -10.52 -2.44 -3.11
N ILE A 213 -9.44 -1.71 -3.43
CA ILE A 213 -9.50 -0.26 -3.50
C ILE A 213 -10.55 0.17 -4.53
N TYR A 214 -10.57 -0.48 -5.70
CA TYR A 214 -11.52 -0.16 -6.75
C TYR A 214 -12.93 -0.68 -6.48
N ALA A 215 -13.07 -1.80 -5.77
CA ALA A 215 -14.36 -2.25 -5.29
C ALA A 215 -15.02 -1.20 -4.39
N ASP A 216 -14.28 -0.68 -3.43
CA ASP A 216 -14.77 0.33 -2.51
C ASP A 216 -15.07 1.65 -3.27
N LEU A 217 -14.20 2.06 -4.21
CA LEU A 217 -14.42 3.25 -5.05
C LEU A 217 -15.61 3.14 -6.00
N TRP A 218 -15.87 1.96 -6.54
CA TRP A 218 -16.99 1.72 -7.48
C TRP A 218 -18.28 1.36 -6.74
N GLY A 219 -18.26 1.24 -5.40
CA GLY A 219 -19.40 0.81 -4.61
C GLY A 219 -19.86 -0.61 -4.96
N ALA A 220 -18.92 -1.47 -5.33
CA ALA A 220 -19.19 -2.80 -5.88
C ALA A 220 -18.74 -3.92 -4.92
N PRO A 221 -19.37 -5.11 -4.95
CA PRO A 221 -18.90 -6.25 -4.17
C PRO A 221 -17.45 -6.61 -4.52
N ARG A 222 -16.59 -6.71 -3.51
CA ARG A 222 -15.16 -7.05 -3.67
C ARG A 222 -14.92 -8.30 -4.52
N ARG A 223 -15.72 -9.34 -4.30
CA ARG A 223 -15.66 -10.58 -5.09
C ARG A 223 -15.91 -10.34 -6.58
N ASN A 224 -16.92 -9.55 -6.94
CA ASN A 224 -17.25 -9.29 -8.35
C ASN A 224 -16.11 -8.54 -9.05
N VAL A 225 -15.49 -7.57 -8.36
CA VAL A 225 -14.35 -6.83 -8.90
C VAL A 225 -13.12 -7.72 -9.05
N LEU A 226 -12.81 -8.56 -8.05
CA LEU A 226 -11.71 -9.51 -8.17
C LEU A 226 -11.93 -10.51 -9.30
N GLU A 227 -13.13 -11.10 -9.44
CA GLU A 227 -13.44 -12.01 -10.54
C GLU A 227 -13.34 -11.33 -11.91
N LEU A 228 -13.79 -10.08 -12.05
CA LEU A 228 -13.60 -9.29 -13.27
C LEU A 228 -12.10 -9.12 -13.60
N PHE A 229 -11.28 -8.80 -12.61
CA PHE A 229 -9.84 -8.62 -12.80
C PHE A 229 -9.13 -9.92 -13.18
N LEU A 230 -9.56 -11.05 -12.61
CA LEU A 230 -9.07 -12.38 -12.98
C LEU A 230 -9.44 -12.74 -14.43
N TRP A 231 -10.67 -12.45 -14.85
CA TRP A 231 -11.08 -12.61 -16.25
C TRP A 231 -10.29 -11.71 -17.20
N ALA A 232 -10.15 -10.43 -16.85
CA ALA A 232 -9.33 -9.48 -17.59
C ALA A 232 -7.87 -9.96 -17.72
N THR A 233 -7.35 -10.64 -16.69
CA THR A 233 -6.02 -11.24 -16.75
C THR A 233 -5.97 -12.43 -17.70
N ARG A 234 -6.98 -13.31 -17.65
CA ARG A 234 -7.05 -14.49 -18.52
C ARG A 234 -7.05 -14.11 -20.01
N ILE A 235 -7.72 -13.04 -20.38
CA ILE A 235 -7.83 -12.58 -21.76
C ILE A 235 -6.67 -11.65 -22.20
N GLY A 236 -5.74 -11.34 -21.28
CA GLY A 236 -4.56 -10.52 -21.57
C GLY A 236 -4.81 -9.01 -21.57
N LEU A 237 -5.88 -8.52 -20.94
CA LEU A 237 -6.06 -7.09 -20.66
C LEU A 237 -5.18 -6.64 -19.48
N LEU A 238 -5.08 -7.50 -18.45
CA LEU A 238 -4.23 -7.30 -17.28
C LEU A 238 -3.21 -8.44 -17.19
N ASP A 239 -2.16 -8.21 -16.42
CA ASP A 239 -1.33 -9.24 -15.81
C ASP A 239 -1.50 -9.12 -14.29
N PHE A 240 -1.42 -10.24 -13.57
CA PHE A 240 -1.34 -10.21 -12.10
C PHE A 240 0.09 -10.41 -11.61
N GLN A 241 0.33 -9.97 -10.39
CA GLN A 241 1.59 -10.12 -9.68
C GLN A 241 1.31 -10.51 -8.23
N TRP A 242 2.13 -11.42 -7.72
CA TRP A 242 2.15 -11.82 -6.32
C TRP A 242 3.21 -11.02 -5.58
N GLU A 243 2.80 -10.37 -4.50
CA GLU A 243 3.64 -9.46 -3.73
C GLU A 243 3.76 -9.90 -2.27
N VAL A 244 5.00 -10.01 -1.76
CA VAL A 244 5.25 -10.37 -0.35
C VAL A 244 5.37 -9.12 0.52
N LEU A 245 4.37 -8.90 1.38
CA LEU A 245 4.24 -7.76 2.28
C LEU A 245 5.02 -7.97 3.59
N CYS A 246 5.82 -6.96 3.95
CA CYS A 246 6.43 -6.90 5.28
C CYS A 246 5.35 -6.70 6.36
N PRO A 247 5.38 -7.45 7.49
CA PRO A 247 4.37 -7.32 8.54
C PRO A 247 4.40 -5.99 9.31
N LEU A 248 5.48 -5.21 9.17
CA LEU A 248 5.64 -3.91 9.83
C LEU A 248 5.27 -2.74 8.92
N CYS A 249 5.98 -2.56 7.80
CA CYS A 249 5.67 -1.45 6.87
C CYS A 249 4.56 -1.78 5.86
N ARG A 250 4.19 -3.06 5.67
CA ARG A 250 3.23 -3.51 4.64
C ARG A 250 3.64 -3.16 3.21
N GLY A 251 4.92 -2.85 3.00
CA GLY A 251 5.53 -2.65 1.69
C GLY A 251 5.95 -3.98 1.05
N ALA A 252 5.96 -3.99 -0.28
CA ALA A 252 6.24 -5.16 -1.11
C ALA A 252 7.55 -5.10 -1.91
N GLU A 253 8.29 -4.00 -1.80
CA GLU A 253 9.44 -3.70 -2.66
C GLU A 253 10.41 -4.88 -2.77
N ASP A 254 10.73 -5.21 -4.03
CA ASP A 254 11.65 -6.27 -4.48
C ASP A 254 11.19 -7.73 -4.29
N ARG A 255 9.95 -7.96 -3.86
CA ARG A 255 9.38 -9.31 -3.68
C ARG A 255 8.11 -9.48 -4.49
N VAL A 256 8.27 -9.33 -5.80
CA VAL A 256 7.19 -9.42 -6.79
C VAL A 256 7.46 -10.60 -7.71
N SER A 257 6.47 -11.45 -7.90
CA SER A 257 6.55 -12.61 -8.80
C SER A 257 5.31 -12.68 -9.69
N SER A 258 5.46 -13.15 -10.92
CA SER A 258 4.31 -13.46 -11.79
C SER A 258 3.67 -14.82 -11.49
N ARG A 259 4.30 -15.63 -10.63
CA ARG A 259 3.82 -16.97 -10.26
C ARG A 259 3.87 -17.19 -8.77
N LEU A 260 2.82 -17.79 -8.23
CA LEU A 260 2.71 -18.09 -6.80
C LEU A 260 3.79 -19.07 -6.33
N GLY A 261 4.14 -20.05 -7.17
CA GLY A 261 5.17 -21.04 -6.86
C GLY A 261 6.59 -20.47 -6.81
N ASP A 262 6.84 -19.25 -7.28
CA ASP A 262 8.18 -18.65 -7.25
C ASP A 262 8.45 -17.85 -5.96
N LEU A 263 7.46 -17.75 -5.07
CA LEU A 263 7.61 -17.06 -3.79
C LEU A 263 8.42 -17.88 -2.80
N GLU A 264 9.37 -17.24 -2.12
CA GLU A 264 10.17 -17.86 -1.06
C GLU A 264 9.40 -17.88 0.28
N SER A 265 9.59 -18.95 1.04
CA SER A 265 9.05 -19.08 2.42
C SER A 265 9.63 -18.11 3.45
N HIS A 266 10.78 -17.50 3.16
CA HIS A 266 11.44 -16.51 4.02
C HIS A 266 11.70 -15.23 3.25
N ALA A 267 11.52 -14.09 3.91
CA ALA A 267 11.75 -12.78 3.30
C ALA A 267 12.45 -11.84 4.29
N HIS A 268 13.29 -10.95 3.76
CA HIS A 268 13.90 -9.85 4.49
C HIS A 268 13.30 -8.51 4.02
N CYS A 269 12.98 -7.62 4.96
CA CYS A 269 12.60 -6.24 4.68
C CYS A 269 13.73 -5.29 5.04
N HIS A 270 14.34 -4.65 4.04
CA HIS A 270 15.45 -3.71 4.24
C HIS A 270 15.06 -2.43 4.99
N THR A 271 13.85 -1.91 4.74
CA THR A 271 13.32 -0.70 5.39
C THR A 271 13.07 -0.90 6.88
N CYS A 272 12.45 -2.04 7.24
CA CYS A 272 12.18 -2.36 8.63
C CYS A 272 13.32 -3.13 9.31
N ASN A 273 14.30 -3.60 8.55
CA ASN A 273 15.40 -4.44 8.98
C ASN A 273 14.96 -5.69 9.77
N ILE A 274 13.99 -6.44 9.21
CA ILE A 274 13.49 -7.67 9.83
C ILE A 274 13.47 -8.83 8.84
N ASP A 275 13.74 -10.02 9.39
CA ASP A 275 13.48 -11.30 8.75
C ASP A 275 12.11 -11.82 9.18
N PHE A 276 11.32 -12.34 8.24
CA PHE A 276 10.00 -12.89 8.53
C PHE A 276 9.66 -14.05 7.60
N ASN A 277 8.72 -14.88 8.06
CA ASN A 277 8.20 -15.99 7.27
C ASN A 277 7.03 -15.50 6.41
N THR A 278 7.01 -15.93 5.15
CA THR A 278 5.91 -15.67 4.22
C THR A 278 4.66 -16.41 4.68
N SER A 279 3.56 -15.68 4.84
CA SER A 279 2.23 -16.20 5.19
C SER A 279 1.22 -15.78 4.14
N PHE A 280 0.44 -16.72 3.60
CA PHE A 280 -0.56 -16.45 2.57
C PHE A 280 -1.78 -15.71 3.08
N GLU A 281 -2.02 -15.74 4.39
CA GLU A 281 -3.13 -15.04 5.00
C GLU A 281 -2.86 -13.54 5.13
N ASN A 282 -1.62 -13.14 5.48
CA ASN A 282 -1.33 -11.76 5.87
C ASN A 282 -0.19 -11.12 5.08
N SER A 283 0.69 -11.90 4.48
CA SER A 283 1.96 -11.41 3.92
C SER A 283 2.07 -11.62 2.42
N VAL A 284 1.07 -12.17 1.74
CA VAL A 284 1.07 -12.30 0.27
C VAL A 284 -0.23 -11.75 -0.27
N GLU A 285 -0.12 -10.81 -1.19
CA GLU A 285 -1.28 -10.25 -1.90
C GLU A 285 -1.14 -10.37 -3.42
N LEU A 286 -2.28 -10.36 -4.09
CA LEU A 286 -2.40 -10.27 -5.54
C LEU A 286 -2.65 -8.82 -5.95
N THR A 287 -1.79 -8.30 -6.81
CA THR A 287 -1.95 -7.01 -7.48
C THR A 287 -2.05 -7.21 -8.99
N PHE A 288 -2.54 -6.21 -9.70
CA PHE A 288 -2.71 -6.25 -11.15
C PHE A 288 -2.04 -5.06 -11.83
N VAL A 289 -1.63 -5.24 -13.07
CA VAL A 289 -1.09 -4.21 -13.95
C VAL A 289 -1.66 -4.38 -15.35
N PRO A 290 -1.80 -3.31 -16.15
CA PRO A 290 -2.14 -3.45 -17.57
C PRO A 290 -1.13 -4.32 -18.30
N ASN A 291 -1.61 -5.22 -19.15
CA ASN A 291 -0.72 -6.04 -19.96
C ASN A 291 0.06 -5.16 -20.96
N ALA A 292 1.36 -5.42 -21.10
CA ALA A 292 2.25 -4.61 -21.94
C ALA A 292 1.88 -4.63 -23.44
N ALA A 293 1.13 -5.63 -23.91
CA ALA A 293 0.57 -5.68 -25.26
C ALA A 293 -0.61 -4.71 -25.46
N VAL A 294 -1.16 -4.13 -24.39
CA VAL A 294 -2.21 -3.09 -24.43
C VAL A 294 -1.61 -1.72 -24.11
N ARG A 295 -0.89 -1.64 -22.99
CA ARG A 295 -0.34 -0.40 -22.45
C ARG A 295 0.99 -0.68 -21.75
N GLN A 296 2.05 0.01 -22.16
CA GLN A 296 3.30 -0.02 -21.40
C GLN A 296 3.16 0.87 -20.17
N VAL A 297 3.56 0.34 -19.02
CA VAL A 297 3.53 1.04 -17.73
C VAL A 297 4.93 0.99 -17.16
N GLU A 298 5.53 2.16 -16.95
CA GLU A 298 6.81 2.27 -16.25
C GLU A 298 6.55 2.44 -14.75
N ARG A 299 7.06 1.51 -13.94
CA ARG A 299 7.04 1.63 -12.48
C ARG A 299 8.16 2.57 -12.06
N MET A 300 7.81 3.84 -11.91
CA MET A 300 8.73 4.90 -11.48
C MET A 300 8.46 5.27 -10.03
N GLU A 301 9.51 5.30 -9.22
CA GLU A 301 9.45 5.76 -7.83
C GLU A 301 9.99 7.19 -7.74
N TYR A 302 9.26 8.04 -7.04
CA TYR A 302 9.61 9.45 -6.78
C TYR A 302 9.83 9.70 -5.28
N CYS A 303 9.35 8.79 -4.43
CA CYS A 303 9.60 8.74 -3.00
C CYS A 303 9.45 7.28 -2.52
N VAL A 304 10.40 6.80 -1.70
CA VAL A 304 10.40 5.42 -1.17
C VAL A 304 9.91 5.33 0.29
N ALA A 305 9.68 6.50 0.91
CA ALA A 305 9.20 6.61 2.28
C ALA A 305 8.23 7.79 2.40
N GLY A 306 7.30 7.72 3.35
CA GLY A 306 6.33 8.78 3.58
C GLY A 306 5.03 8.25 4.19
N PRO A 307 4.13 9.16 4.63
CA PRO A 307 2.95 8.74 5.39
C PRO A 307 2.02 7.80 4.62
N GLU A 308 1.70 8.07 3.35
CA GLU A 308 0.78 7.22 2.56
C GLU A 308 1.44 5.99 1.93
N ILE A 309 2.77 5.84 2.07
CA ILE A 309 3.43 4.54 1.80
C ILE A 309 3.13 3.57 2.96
N THR A 310 2.96 4.09 4.17
CA THR A 310 2.61 3.33 5.38
C THR A 310 1.42 3.95 6.12
N PRO A 311 0.22 3.99 5.53
CA PRO A 311 -0.92 4.77 6.04
C PRO A 311 -1.44 4.28 7.40
N HIS A 312 -1.09 3.06 7.80
CA HIS A 312 -1.41 2.52 9.13
C HIS A 312 -0.54 3.08 10.26
N ILE A 313 0.55 3.80 9.94
CA ILE A 313 1.41 4.45 10.93
C ILE A 313 0.87 5.86 11.20
N ALA A 314 0.28 6.06 12.37
CA ALA A 314 -0.32 7.33 12.78
C ALA A 314 0.73 8.39 13.16
N ALA A 315 1.89 7.96 13.66
CA ALA A 315 3.01 8.87 13.92
C ALA A 315 4.35 8.13 13.84
N GLN A 316 5.35 8.84 13.34
CA GLN A 316 6.75 8.40 13.30
C GLN A 316 7.65 9.56 13.70
N GLN A 317 8.55 9.37 14.66
CA GLN A 317 9.41 10.42 15.22
C GLN A 317 10.82 9.89 15.48
N LEU A 318 11.83 10.61 15.01
CA LEU A 318 13.23 10.25 15.24
C LEU A 318 13.74 11.02 16.47
N LEU A 319 14.06 10.30 17.55
CA LEU A 319 14.54 10.91 18.78
C LEU A 319 16.02 10.58 18.98
N ALA A 320 16.83 11.63 19.08
CA ALA A 320 18.23 11.50 19.48
C ALA A 320 18.36 10.91 20.89
N ALA A 321 19.59 10.50 21.24
CA ALA A 321 19.92 10.04 22.59
C ALA A 321 19.47 11.08 23.63
N ARG A 322 18.78 10.60 24.68
CA ARG A 322 18.27 11.43 25.79
C ARG A 322 17.27 12.54 25.39
N ASP A 323 16.73 12.52 24.17
CA ASP A 323 15.77 13.52 23.70
C ASP A 323 14.33 13.19 24.13
N ARG A 324 13.46 14.22 24.07
CA ARG A 324 12.02 14.11 24.32
C ARG A 324 11.22 14.86 23.27
N ARG A 325 10.07 14.32 22.90
CA ARG A 325 9.16 14.92 21.92
C ARG A 325 7.71 14.82 22.41
N VAL A 326 6.92 15.85 22.14
CA VAL A 326 5.48 15.82 22.37
C VAL A 326 4.79 15.80 21.02
N ILE A 327 3.88 14.85 20.84
CA ILE A 327 3.03 14.72 19.64
C ILE A 327 1.56 14.60 20.05
N ALA A 328 0.66 14.95 19.12
CA ALA A 328 -0.78 14.82 19.30
C ALA A 328 -1.40 14.27 18.01
N PRO A 329 -1.26 12.96 17.73
CA PRO A 329 -1.87 12.34 16.57
C PRO A 329 -3.39 12.26 16.74
N LEU A 330 -4.13 12.34 15.63
CA LEU A 330 -5.51 11.87 15.59
C LEU A 330 -5.51 10.36 15.41
N LEU A 331 -6.18 9.65 16.31
CA LEU A 331 -6.30 8.20 16.29
C LEU A 331 -7.76 7.80 16.09
N GLU A 332 -7.98 6.95 15.10
CA GLU A 332 -9.27 6.30 14.89
C GLU A 332 -9.51 5.20 15.93
N PRO A 333 -10.76 4.77 16.14
CA PRO A 333 -11.04 3.60 16.97
C PRO A 333 -10.30 2.35 16.47
N GLY A 334 -9.65 1.64 17.39
CA GLY A 334 -8.86 0.47 17.04
C GLY A 334 -7.75 0.16 18.04
N ARG A 335 -6.93 -0.83 17.67
CA ARG A 335 -5.72 -1.20 18.42
C ARG A 335 -4.48 -0.62 17.76
N TYR A 336 -3.59 -0.12 18.59
CA TYR A 336 -2.34 0.50 18.20
C TYR A 336 -1.18 -0.10 18.98
N ARG A 337 0.01 0.09 18.44
CA ARG A 337 1.26 -0.31 19.05
C ARG A 337 2.30 0.78 18.86
N LEU A 338 3.01 1.14 19.92
CA LEU A 338 4.23 1.95 19.85
C LEU A 338 5.44 1.04 19.95
N ARG A 339 6.38 1.19 19.03
CA ARG A 339 7.69 0.51 19.04
C ARG A 339 8.80 1.48 18.70
N ALA A 340 10.04 1.09 19.01
CA ALA A 340 11.25 1.73 18.50
C ALA A 340 11.95 0.77 17.55
N LEU A 341 12.33 1.22 16.34
CA LEU A 341 12.72 0.32 15.23
C LEU A 341 13.81 -0.70 15.61
N ASN A 342 14.84 -0.28 16.34
CA ASN A 342 15.98 -1.12 16.70
C ASN A 342 15.90 -1.73 18.11
N LEU A 343 14.74 -1.66 18.77
CA LEU A 343 14.55 -2.22 20.11
C LEU A 343 13.46 -3.30 20.10
N PRO A 344 13.66 -4.41 20.81
CA PRO A 344 12.67 -5.46 20.91
C PRO A 344 11.46 -4.99 21.73
N GLY A 345 10.29 -5.55 21.42
CA GLY A 345 9.04 -5.30 22.14
C GLY A 345 8.33 -4.01 21.73
N SER A 346 7.24 -3.73 22.44
CA SER A 346 6.33 -2.63 22.12
C SER A 346 5.29 -2.40 23.21
N GLN A 347 4.74 -1.20 23.32
CA GLN A 347 3.57 -0.91 24.14
C GLN A 347 2.29 -0.95 23.30
N HIS A 348 1.23 -1.55 23.83
CA HIS A 348 -0.05 -1.68 23.13
C HIS A 348 -1.08 -0.69 23.68
N PHE A 349 -1.92 -0.18 22.77
CA PHE A 349 -2.97 0.77 23.08
C PHE A 349 -4.28 0.39 22.41
N ARG A 350 -5.39 0.85 23.00
CA ARG A 350 -6.72 0.79 22.40
C ARG A 350 -7.36 2.17 22.42
N VAL A 351 -7.96 2.55 21.29
CA VAL A 351 -8.78 3.75 21.17
C VAL A 351 -10.23 3.31 21.01
N LEU A 352 -11.10 3.80 21.88
CA LEU A 352 -12.52 3.45 21.89
C LEU A 352 -13.34 4.45 21.07
N ALA A 353 -14.42 3.98 20.45
CA ALA A 353 -15.33 4.82 19.66
C ALA A 353 -16.10 5.85 20.51
N ASP A 354 -16.25 5.59 21.81
CA ASP A 354 -16.91 6.51 22.75
C ASP A 354 -16.00 7.66 23.22
N GLY A 355 -14.75 7.71 22.72
CA GLY A 355 -13.79 8.78 23.01
C GLY A 355 -13.15 8.73 24.39
N ARG A 356 -13.46 7.74 25.24
CA ARG A 356 -12.86 7.60 26.57
C ARG A 356 -11.43 7.09 26.49
N GLY A 357 -10.57 7.59 27.38
CA GLY A 357 -9.19 7.14 27.51
C GLY A 357 -8.28 8.24 28.07
N ALA A 358 -7.00 7.93 28.23
CA ALA A 358 -6.01 8.92 28.66
C ALA A 358 -5.81 9.98 27.57
N ALA A 359 -6.00 11.25 27.94
CA ALA A 359 -5.77 12.40 27.06
C ALA A 359 -4.30 12.85 27.04
N GLU A 360 -3.53 12.51 28.08
CA GLU A 360 -2.09 12.75 28.12
C GLU A 360 -1.39 11.47 28.61
N MET A 361 -0.25 11.13 28.01
CA MET A 361 0.54 9.98 28.41
C MET A 361 2.03 10.22 28.18
N LYS A 362 2.85 9.83 29.15
CA LYS A 362 4.30 9.80 29.04
C LYS A 362 4.76 8.39 28.72
N ILE A 363 5.59 8.26 27.68
CA ILE A 363 6.12 6.97 27.22
C ILE A 363 7.65 7.07 27.21
N MET A 364 8.30 6.19 27.96
CA MET A 364 9.75 6.18 28.15
C MET A 364 10.31 4.88 27.58
N VAL A 365 11.31 5.00 26.71
CA VAL A 365 12.00 3.85 26.12
C VAL A 365 13.42 3.80 26.68
N ASN A 366 13.68 2.80 27.51
CA ASN A 366 14.96 2.61 28.22
C ASN A 366 15.78 1.40 27.71
N GLY A 367 15.33 0.77 26.61
CA GLY A 367 16.00 -0.36 25.97
C GLY A 367 15.87 -1.72 26.67
N ARG A 368 15.09 -1.84 27.77
CA ARG A 368 15.00 -3.09 28.55
C ARG A 368 13.60 -3.70 28.62
N THR A 369 12.57 -2.89 28.82
CA THR A 369 11.21 -3.41 29.08
C THR A 369 10.14 -2.48 28.54
N TRP A 370 9.14 -3.05 27.88
CA TRP A 370 7.90 -2.38 27.54
C TRP A 370 6.79 -2.79 28.51
N PRO A 371 5.83 -1.92 28.83
CA PRO A 371 4.65 -2.33 29.60
C PRO A 371 3.85 -3.40 28.83
N GLU A 372 3.43 -4.45 29.53
CA GLU A 372 2.59 -5.51 28.95
C GLU A 372 1.12 -5.11 28.86
N GLU A 373 0.67 -4.19 29.73
CA GLU A 373 -0.72 -3.77 29.82
C GLU A 373 -1.16 -2.92 28.62
N GLU A 374 -2.29 -3.30 28.02
CA GLU A 374 -2.95 -2.50 26.99
C GLU A 374 -3.59 -1.26 27.63
N THR A 375 -3.14 -0.07 27.22
CA THR A 375 -3.64 1.20 27.76
C THR A 375 -4.73 1.80 26.85
N ILE A 376 -5.77 2.37 27.43
CA ILE A 376 -6.83 3.05 26.66
C ILE A 376 -6.45 4.52 26.44
N LEU A 377 -6.38 4.95 25.19
CA LEU A 377 -6.09 6.34 24.79
C LEU A 377 -7.35 7.04 24.28
N ALA A 378 -7.44 8.34 24.55
CA ALA A 378 -8.41 9.20 23.87
C ALA A 378 -8.05 9.34 22.37
N PRO A 379 -8.99 9.72 21.48
CA PRO A 379 -8.73 9.88 20.03
C PRO A 379 -7.71 10.97 19.66
N LEU A 380 -7.49 11.97 20.52
CA LEU A 380 -6.49 13.02 20.34
C LEU A 380 -5.57 13.08 21.57
N PRO A 381 -4.76 12.04 21.82
CA PRO A 381 -3.93 11.99 23.02
C PRO A 381 -2.66 12.81 22.79
N LYS A 382 -2.25 13.56 23.80
CA LYS A 382 -0.93 14.20 23.85
C LYS A 382 0.08 13.19 24.40
N LEU A 383 0.93 12.69 23.54
CA LEU A 383 1.94 11.69 23.86
C LEU A 383 3.30 12.36 24.03
N GLN A 384 3.89 12.23 25.22
CA GLN A 384 5.27 12.63 25.49
C GLN A 384 6.18 11.41 25.30
N LEU A 385 6.85 11.34 24.16
CA LEU A 385 7.87 10.34 23.87
C LEU A 385 9.19 10.77 24.49
N GLN A 386 9.86 9.84 25.18
CA GLN A 386 11.18 10.08 25.76
C GLN A 386 12.10 8.91 25.41
N ASN A 387 13.23 9.24 24.79
CA ASN A 387 14.32 8.31 24.58
C ASN A 387 15.27 8.37 25.79
N GLU A 388 15.38 7.29 26.56
CA GLU A 388 16.28 7.18 27.71
C GLU A 388 17.52 6.33 27.41
N THR A 389 17.75 5.99 26.15
CA THR A 389 18.98 5.31 25.72
C THR A 389 20.05 6.33 25.33
N ASP A 390 21.25 5.83 25.10
CA ASP A 390 22.40 6.61 24.59
C ASP A 390 22.50 6.55 23.04
N GLU A 391 21.49 5.98 22.38
CA GLU A 391 21.43 5.85 20.93
C GLU A 391 20.20 6.56 20.37
N GLU A 392 20.23 6.92 19.09
CA GLU A 392 19.07 7.46 18.37
C GLU A 392 18.10 6.33 18.01
N HIS A 393 16.80 6.56 18.21
CA HIS A 393 15.76 5.60 17.89
C HIS A 393 14.59 6.22 17.12
N LEU A 394 14.10 5.49 16.13
CA LEU A 394 12.87 5.83 15.41
C LEU A 394 11.65 5.24 16.12
N PHE A 395 10.84 6.10 16.71
CA PHE A 395 9.59 5.75 17.38
C PHE A 395 8.46 5.69 16.36
N ILE A 396 7.66 4.63 16.40
CA ILE A 396 6.60 4.35 15.42
C ILE A 396 5.34 3.95 16.18
N LEU A 397 4.27 4.76 16.04
CA LEU A 397 2.92 4.47 16.53
C LEU A 397 2.07 3.98 15.35
N GLU A 398 1.73 2.71 15.33
CA GLU A 398 1.07 2.05 14.21
C GLU A 398 -0.20 1.32 14.62
N ARG A 399 -1.21 1.34 13.76
CA ARG A 399 -2.44 0.54 13.90
C ARG A 399 -2.10 -0.92 13.62
N THR A 400 -2.52 -1.82 14.51
CA THR A 400 -2.19 -3.25 14.38
C THR A 400 -3.13 -4.00 13.44
N ALA A 401 -4.33 -3.46 13.19
CA ALA A 401 -5.28 -4.04 12.25
C ALA A 401 -4.73 -3.95 10.82
N TRP A 402 -4.69 -5.07 10.11
CA TRP A 402 -4.38 -5.10 8.68
C TRP A 402 -5.46 -4.39 7.90
N SER A 403 -5.06 -3.69 6.84
CA SER A 403 -6.01 -3.13 5.89
C SER A 403 -6.66 -4.28 5.14
N ASP A 404 -7.96 -4.19 4.95
CA ASP A 404 -8.80 -5.14 4.23
C ASP A 404 -8.74 -4.95 2.70
N GLN A 405 -7.82 -4.11 2.22
CA GLN A 405 -7.69 -3.72 0.81
C GLN A 405 -6.79 -4.67 0.00
N ALA A 406 -6.12 -5.61 0.65
CA ALA A 406 -5.28 -6.61 0.01
C ALA A 406 -6.11 -7.83 -0.40
N ALA A 407 -6.04 -8.23 -1.68
CA ALA A 407 -6.54 -9.53 -2.11
C ALA A 407 -5.51 -10.59 -1.72
N THR A 408 -5.71 -11.25 -0.57
CA THR A 408 -4.68 -12.15 0.00
C THR A 408 -4.54 -13.43 -0.83
N ALA A 409 -3.36 -14.03 -0.82
CA ALA A 409 -3.15 -15.31 -1.51
C ALA A 409 -4.08 -16.40 -0.98
N ALA A 410 -4.29 -16.47 0.34
CA ALA A 410 -5.20 -17.44 0.94
C ALA A 410 -6.64 -17.31 0.41
N GLU A 411 -7.12 -16.08 0.26
CA GLU A 411 -8.43 -15.79 -0.30
C GLU A 411 -8.49 -16.14 -1.79
N VAL A 412 -7.57 -15.61 -2.60
CA VAL A 412 -7.55 -15.81 -4.05
C VAL A 412 -7.48 -17.29 -4.42
N ILE A 413 -6.58 -18.07 -3.80
CA ILE A 413 -6.45 -19.51 -4.12
C ILE A 413 -7.67 -20.31 -3.64
N SER A 414 -8.45 -19.78 -2.69
CA SER A 414 -9.68 -20.44 -2.25
C SER A 414 -10.84 -20.23 -3.22
N LEU A 415 -10.76 -19.26 -4.14
CA LEU A 415 -11.80 -19.00 -5.13
C LEU A 415 -11.82 -20.07 -6.22
N GLN A 416 -13.01 -20.61 -6.50
CA GLN A 416 -13.23 -21.56 -7.59
C GLN A 416 -12.81 -20.94 -8.94
N ARG A 417 -13.20 -19.68 -9.17
CA ARG A 417 -12.86 -18.93 -10.39
C ARG A 417 -11.36 -18.88 -10.66
N PHE A 418 -10.56 -18.61 -9.63
CA PHE A 418 -9.11 -18.56 -9.77
C PHE A 418 -8.54 -19.92 -10.20
N ARG A 419 -9.03 -21.01 -9.59
CA ARG A 419 -8.60 -22.38 -9.90
C ARG A 419 -8.94 -22.78 -11.33
N ASP A 420 -10.11 -22.41 -11.81
CA ASP A 420 -10.57 -22.73 -13.16
C ASP A 420 -9.74 -21.97 -14.22
N LEU A 421 -9.46 -20.68 -13.98
CA LEU A 421 -8.73 -19.83 -14.93
C LEU A 421 -7.21 -20.04 -14.91
N PHE A 422 -6.65 -20.40 -13.75
CA PHE A 422 -5.22 -20.43 -13.49
C PHE A 422 -4.76 -21.75 -12.84
N ALA A 423 -5.21 -22.89 -13.38
CA ALA A 423 -4.90 -24.22 -12.85
C ALA A 423 -3.39 -24.55 -12.70
N ASN A 424 -2.52 -23.81 -13.40
CA ASN A 424 -1.06 -23.98 -13.34
C ASN A 424 -0.38 -23.16 -12.22
N GLU A 425 -1.12 -22.31 -11.50
CA GLU A 425 -0.63 -21.57 -10.32
C GLU A 425 -0.53 -22.50 -9.10
N ALA A 426 0.36 -23.49 -9.19
CA ALA A 426 0.64 -24.45 -8.13
C ALA A 426 1.87 -24.04 -7.32
N LEU A 427 1.85 -24.37 -6.02
CA LEU A 427 3.02 -24.27 -5.15
C LEU A 427 4.11 -25.26 -5.57
N ARG A 428 5.38 -24.89 -5.35
CA ARG A 428 6.49 -25.83 -5.55
C ARG A 428 6.33 -27.05 -4.64
N PRO A 429 6.54 -28.28 -5.16
CA PRO A 429 6.47 -29.49 -4.33
C PRO A 429 7.43 -29.42 -3.13
N GLY A 430 6.90 -29.66 -1.93
CA GLY A 430 7.68 -29.66 -0.68
C GLY A 430 7.73 -28.31 0.06
N GLU A 431 7.30 -27.22 -0.58
CA GLU A 431 7.23 -25.91 0.07
C GLU A 431 6.00 -25.84 0.99
N ARG A 432 6.23 -25.42 2.25
CA ARG A 432 5.19 -25.31 3.28
C ARG A 432 4.95 -23.84 3.57
N ILE A 433 3.95 -23.26 2.91
CA ILE A 433 3.55 -21.88 3.18
C ILE A 433 2.35 -21.89 4.11
N GLY A 434 2.41 -21.06 5.15
CA GLY A 434 1.32 -20.94 6.11
C GLY A 434 0.06 -20.42 5.43
N VAL A 435 -0.98 -21.25 5.38
CA VAL A 435 -2.35 -20.84 5.10
C VAL A 435 -3.00 -20.67 6.47
N GLY A 436 -3.54 -19.49 6.77
CA GLY A 436 -4.03 -19.14 8.11
C GLY A 436 -5.21 -19.99 8.59
N ARG A 437 -6.42 -19.41 8.63
CA ARG A 437 -7.65 -20.18 8.92
C ARG A 437 -8.41 -20.49 7.64
N LEU A 438 -8.57 -21.77 7.34
CA LEU A 438 -9.38 -22.26 6.22
C LEU A 438 -10.34 -23.33 6.72
N THR A 439 -11.63 -23.20 6.37
CA THR A 439 -12.65 -24.18 6.72
C THR A 439 -12.76 -25.21 5.60
N VAL A 440 -12.54 -26.49 5.92
CA VAL A 440 -12.69 -27.59 4.97
C VAL A 440 -13.94 -28.40 5.32
N LEU A 441 -14.90 -28.44 4.40
CA LEU A 441 -16.10 -29.26 4.51
C LEU A 441 -15.90 -30.59 3.79
N PHE A 442 -16.25 -31.69 4.47
CA PHE A 442 -16.32 -33.02 3.87
C PHE A 442 -17.78 -33.47 3.85
N THR A 443 -18.28 -33.82 2.66
CA THR A 443 -19.62 -34.39 2.47
C THR A 443 -19.48 -35.81 1.91
N ASP A 444 -20.37 -36.70 2.33
CA ASP A 444 -20.45 -38.07 1.84
C ASP A 444 -21.91 -38.52 1.72
N LEU A 445 -22.18 -39.38 0.75
CA LEU A 445 -23.49 -40.00 0.54
C LEU A 445 -23.55 -41.31 1.34
N VAL A 446 -24.22 -41.26 2.48
CA VAL A 446 -24.44 -42.42 3.35
C VAL A 446 -25.13 -43.55 2.58
N ASP A 447 -24.66 -44.79 2.80
CA ASP A 447 -25.21 -46.01 2.20
C ASP A 447 -25.28 -46.02 0.65
N SER A 448 -24.43 -45.24 -0.03
CA SER A 448 -24.37 -45.21 -1.50
C SER A 448 -24.24 -46.61 -2.12
N THR A 449 -23.45 -47.52 -1.53
CA THR A 449 -23.30 -48.90 -2.02
C THR A 449 -24.58 -49.73 -1.95
N ARG A 450 -25.50 -49.44 -1.02
CA ARG A 450 -26.82 -50.08 -0.96
C ARG A 450 -27.73 -49.49 -2.03
N MET A 451 -27.70 -48.16 -2.21
CA MET A 451 -28.44 -47.47 -3.26
C MET A 451 -28.13 -48.04 -4.65
N TYR A 452 -26.85 -48.17 -5.02
CA TYR A 452 -26.43 -48.79 -6.29
C TYR A 452 -27.00 -50.20 -6.49
N ARG A 453 -27.08 -51.00 -5.41
CA ARG A 453 -27.63 -52.38 -5.46
C ARG A 453 -29.15 -52.43 -5.63
N GLU A 454 -29.88 -51.46 -5.08
CA GLU A 454 -31.34 -51.48 -5.06
C GLU A 454 -31.96 -50.89 -6.33
N ILE A 455 -31.44 -49.77 -6.82
CA ILE A 455 -32.02 -49.05 -7.96
C ILE A 455 -31.21 -49.18 -9.25
N GLY A 456 -30.07 -49.87 -9.20
CA GLY A 456 -29.17 -50.08 -10.33
C GLY A 456 -28.27 -48.88 -10.63
N ASP A 457 -27.26 -49.11 -11.47
CA ASP A 457 -26.16 -48.15 -11.65
C ASP A 457 -26.57 -46.82 -12.29
N ALA A 458 -27.39 -46.86 -13.35
CA ALA A 458 -27.76 -45.64 -14.07
C ALA A 458 -28.65 -44.69 -13.23
N PRO A 459 -29.72 -45.17 -12.55
CA PRO A 459 -30.52 -44.31 -11.67
C PRO A 459 -29.73 -43.81 -10.45
N ALA A 460 -28.92 -44.67 -9.84
CA ALA A 460 -28.06 -44.27 -8.71
C ALA A 460 -27.03 -43.20 -9.12
N PHE A 461 -26.44 -43.33 -10.32
CA PHE A 461 -25.54 -42.32 -10.85
C PHE A 461 -26.23 -40.97 -11.07
N GLY A 462 -27.48 -40.96 -11.56
CA GLY A 462 -28.29 -39.73 -11.68
C GLY A 462 -28.44 -39.02 -10.34
N ILE A 463 -28.83 -39.74 -9.28
CA ILE A 463 -28.98 -39.19 -7.93
C ILE A 463 -27.66 -38.62 -7.38
N VAL A 464 -26.54 -39.30 -7.65
CA VAL A 464 -25.21 -38.79 -7.27
C VAL A 464 -24.88 -37.49 -7.98
N MET A 465 -25.23 -37.36 -9.26
CA MET A 465 -25.04 -36.12 -10.02
C MET A 465 -25.93 -34.99 -9.50
N ASP A 466 -27.22 -35.27 -9.26
CA ASP A 466 -28.16 -34.30 -8.67
C ASP A 466 -27.66 -33.81 -7.29
N HIS A 467 -27.13 -34.73 -6.47
CA HIS A 467 -26.53 -34.38 -5.19
C HIS A 467 -25.33 -33.42 -5.36
N PHE A 468 -24.45 -33.68 -6.34
CA PHE A 468 -23.33 -32.78 -6.62
C PHE A 468 -23.79 -31.42 -7.13
N ASP A 469 -24.87 -31.34 -7.89
CA ASP A 469 -25.40 -30.08 -8.39
C ASP A 469 -26.00 -29.24 -7.25
N VAL A 470 -26.76 -29.86 -6.33
CA VAL A 470 -27.25 -29.19 -5.11
C VAL A 470 -26.09 -28.67 -4.25
N LEU A 471 -25.05 -29.49 -4.05
CA LEU A 471 -23.87 -29.05 -3.32
C LEU A 471 -23.15 -27.91 -4.03
N ARG A 472 -23.02 -27.96 -5.36
CA ARG A 472 -22.38 -26.92 -6.14
C ARG A 472 -23.12 -25.59 -6.00
N GLU A 473 -24.44 -25.60 -6.16
CA GLU A 473 -25.26 -24.39 -5.98
C GLU A 473 -25.11 -23.79 -4.57
N ALA A 474 -25.17 -24.62 -3.53
CA ALA A 474 -25.00 -24.15 -2.15
C ALA A 474 -23.59 -23.60 -1.87
N ILE A 475 -22.56 -24.29 -2.37
CA ILE A 475 -21.16 -23.86 -2.22
C ILE A 475 -20.93 -22.54 -2.96
N ASP A 476 -21.44 -22.41 -4.18
CA ASP A 476 -21.28 -21.19 -5.00
C ASP A 476 -21.99 -20.00 -4.36
N ALA A 477 -23.20 -20.21 -3.82
CA ALA A 477 -23.99 -19.20 -3.11
C ALA A 477 -23.27 -18.64 -1.88
N GLU A 478 -22.54 -19.49 -1.15
CA GLU A 478 -21.73 -19.10 0.01
C GLU A 478 -20.27 -18.76 -0.34
N GLY A 479 -19.93 -18.79 -1.63
CA GLY A 479 -18.58 -18.47 -2.12
C GLY A 479 -17.47 -19.44 -1.73
N GLY A 480 -17.81 -20.68 -1.46
CA GLY A 480 -16.84 -21.76 -1.31
C GLY A 480 -16.28 -22.24 -2.65
N ALA A 481 -15.41 -23.25 -2.59
CA ALA A 481 -14.85 -23.89 -3.76
C ALA A 481 -14.74 -25.41 -3.57
N ILE A 482 -14.90 -26.15 -4.66
CA ILE A 482 -14.84 -27.61 -4.67
C ILE A 482 -13.38 -28.03 -4.90
N VAL A 483 -12.73 -28.51 -3.85
CA VAL A 483 -11.32 -28.93 -3.91
C VAL A 483 -11.15 -30.29 -4.57
N LYS A 484 -12.07 -31.22 -4.30
CA LYS A 484 -12.00 -32.59 -4.81
C LYS A 484 -13.37 -33.24 -4.79
N THR A 485 -13.68 -33.95 -5.87
CA THR A 485 -14.75 -34.95 -5.88
C THR A 485 -14.11 -36.33 -5.98
N LYS A 486 -14.46 -37.24 -5.08
CA LYS A 486 -14.09 -38.66 -5.24
C LYS A 486 -15.25 -39.35 -5.93
N ARG A 487 -15.00 -39.82 -7.15
CA ARG A 487 -15.89 -40.76 -7.83
C ARG A 487 -15.41 -42.16 -7.47
N HIS A 488 -16.28 -43.03 -6.99
CA HIS A 488 -15.97 -44.45 -6.95
C HIS A 488 -15.97 -44.95 -8.40
N HIS A 489 -14.79 -45.32 -8.89
CA HIS A 489 -14.66 -46.11 -10.12
C HIS A 489 -15.20 -47.51 -9.84
N TYR A 490 -16.49 -47.71 -10.09
CA TYR A 490 -17.02 -49.03 -10.36
C TYR A 490 -17.17 -49.13 -11.88
N LEU A 491 -16.15 -49.68 -12.52
CA LEU A 491 -16.26 -50.38 -13.80
C LEU A 491 -15.97 -51.84 -13.53
#